data_AF-A0AAV8WEA4-F1
#
_entry.id   AF-A0AAV8WEA4-F1
#
_cell.length_a   1.000
_cell.length_b   1.000
_cell.length_c   1.000
_cell.angle_alpha   90.00
_cell.angle_beta   90.00
_cell.angle_gamma   90.00
#
_symmetry.space_group_name_H-M   'P 1'
#
loop_
_entity.id
_entity.type
_entity.pdbx_description
1 polymer ?
#
loop_
_entity_poly.entity_id
_entity_poly.type
_entity_poly.pdbx_seq_one_letter_code
_entity_poly.pdbx_strand_id
1 'polypeptide(L)'
;MKRLLLVFIISFLTDAIVTSQNPAPSIVSLKDTIDFGYFTQKLDHTDPSNTKTWLQRYYVNHEYFNKDDRNVAFLYVGGDSAASYVWVEAGSYIESAKKIRGIII
;
A
#
# COMPACT_ATOMS: atom_id res chain seq x y z
N MET A 1 16.63 36.73 44.61
CA MET A 1 16.60 35.94 43.35
C MET A 1 15.21 36.10 42.74
N LYS A 2 15.13 36.61 41.50
CA LYS A 2 13.92 37.13 40.85
C LYS A 2 12.99 35.99 40.39
N ARG A 3 11.68 36.21 40.55
CA ARG A 3 10.59 35.45 39.90
C ARG A 3 10.51 35.85 38.42
N LEU A 4 10.24 34.91 37.51
CA LEU A 4 9.32 35.13 36.38
C LEU A 4 8.95 33.79 35.72
N LEU A 5 7.65 33.49 35.70
CA LEU A 5 7.02 32.46 34.89
C LEU A 5 6.87 33.05 33.47
N LEU A 6 7.28 32.34 32.42
CA LEU A 6 6.92 32.69 31.04
C LEU A 6 6.22 31.51 30.38
N VAL A 7 4.92 31.70 30.14
CA VAL A 7 4.06 30.83 29.34
C VAL A 7 4.33 31.16 27.87
N PHE A 8 4.60 30.16 27.05
CA PHE A 8 4.50 30.28 25.59
C PHE A 8 3.32 29.43 25.11
N ILE A 9 2.22 30.10 24.77
CA ILE A 9 1.22 29.58 23.85
C ILE A 9 1.53 30.20 22.50
N ILE A 10 1.93 29.38 21.53
CA ILE A 10 1.65 29.66 20.12
C ILE A 10 1.21 28.35 19.48
N SER A 11 -0.09 28.26 19.24
CA SER A 11 -0.69 27.35 18.28
C SER A 11 -0.19 27.69 16.89
N PHE A 12 0.39 26.71 16.20
CA PHE A 12 0.23 26.62 14.76
C PHE A 12 -0.22 25.20 14.43
N LEU A 13 -1.49 25.09 14.03
CA LEU A 13 -1.83 24.17 12.95
C LEU A 13 -0.83 24.48 11.83
N THR A 14 0.11 23.58 11.61
CA THR A 14 0.61 23.41 10.26
C THR A 14 -0.04 22.11 9.84
N ASP A 15 -0.87 22.22 8.79
CA ASP A 15 -1.28 21.08 8.00
C ASP A 15 -0.10 20.12 7.92
N ALA A 16 -0.32 18.84 8.22
CA ALA A 16 0.65 17.84 7.86
C ALA A 16 0.88 18.06 6.36
N ILE A 17 1.99 18.71 6.03
CA ILE A 17 2.48 18.82 4.68
C ILE A 17 2.66 17.35 4.31
N VAL A 18 1.72 16.83 3.53
CA VAL A 18 1.90 15.64 2.72
C VAL A 18 3.03 16.03 1.80
N THR A 19 4.25 15.89 2.32
CA THR A 19 5.47 16.07 1.58
C THR A 19 5.40 14.99 0.52
N SER A 20 5.33 15.44 -0.72
CA SER A 20 5.40 14.67 -1.96
C SER A 20 6.74 13.95 -2.14
N GLN A 21 7.38 13.53 -1.05
CA GLN A 21 8.45 12.56 -1.07
C GLN A 21 7.77 11.21 -1.20
N ASN A 22 7.37 10.91 -2.44
CA ASN A 22 6.93 9.59 -2.85
C ASN A 22 8.07 8.63 -2.46
N PRO A 23 7.92 7.79 -1.42
CA PRO A 23 8.97 6.83 -1.14
C PRO A 23 9.13 6.00 -2.41
N ALA A 24 10.36 5.80 -2.87
CA ALA A 24 10.64 4.86 -3.95
C ALA A 24 9.81 3.58 -3.70
N PRO A 25 9.22 2.94 -4.72
CA PRO A 25 8.39 1.74 -4.54
C PRO A 25 9.23 0.68 -3.83
N SER A 26 9.16 0.70 -2.51
CA SER A 26 9.93 -0.09 -1.60
C SER A 26 8.93 -1.10 -1.15
N ILE A 27 9.06 -2.30 -1.68
CA ILE A 27 8.29 -3.41 -1.17
C ILE A 27 8.75 -3.60 0.28
N VAL A 28 7.84 -3.35 1.23
CA VAL A 28 8.10 -3.54 2.65
C VAL A 28 7.51 -4.89 3.04
N SER A 29 8.37 -5.78 3.54
CA SER A 29 7.94 -7.06 4.08
C SER A 29 7.14 -6.84 5.38
N LEU A 30 5.91 -7.30 5.38
CA LEU A 30 5.01 -7.32 6.54
C LEU A 30 5.08 -8.66 7.29
N LYS A 31 5.26 -9.75 6.54
CA LYS A 31 5.53 -11.12 7.00
C LYS A 31 6.56 -11.74 6.06
N ASP A 32 7.14 -12.88 6.42
CA ASP A 32 8.16 -13.58 5.62
C ASP A 32 7.82 -13.73 4.13
N THR A 33 6.54 -13.90 3.82
CA THR A 33 6.03 -14.09 2.44
C THR A 33 5.14 -12.96 1.93
N ILE A 34 4.81 -11.99 2.80
CA ILE A 34 3.85 -10.92 2.48
C ILE A 34 4.54 -9.58 2.47
N ASP A 35 4.38 -8.92 1.35
CA ASP A 35 5.01 -7.69 0.97
C ASP A 35 3.91 -6.64 0.72
N PHE A 36 4.19 -5.35 0.99
CA PHE A 36 3.27 -4.27 0.62
C PHE A 36 4.00 -3.12 -0.08
N GLY A 37 3.26 -2.41 -0.91
CA GLY A 37 3.79 -1.28 -1.68
C GLY A 37 2.72 -0.30 -2.09
N TYR A 38 3.15 0.72 -2.84
CA TYR A 38 2.28 1.74 -3.39
C TYR A 38 2.49 1.86 -4.89
N PHE A 39 1.39 1.93 -5.63
CA PHE A 39 1.35 2.18 -7.06
C PHE A 39 0.85 3.60 -7.30
N THR A 40 1.58 4.40 -8.08
CA THR A 40 1.15 5.75 -8.42
C THR A 40 0.07 5.69 -9.50
N GLN A 41 -1.13 6.16 -9.18
CA GLN A 41 -2.31 6.09 -10.04
C GLN A 41 -2.83 7.49 -10.37
N LYS A 42 -3.40 7.66 -11.57
CA LYS A 42 -4.14 8.88 -11.92
C LYS A 42 -5.32 9.08 -10.97
N LEU A 43 -5.56 10.32 -10.58
CA LEU A 43 -6.73 10.65 -9.78
C LEU A 43 -8.02 10.58 -10.59
N ASP A 44 -7.95 10.98 -11.86
CA ASP A 44 -9.08 11.01 -12.78
C ASP A 44 -8.67 10.42 -14.13
N HIS A 45 -9.29 9.30 -14.51
CA HIS A 45 -9.04 8.62 -15.78
C HIS A 45 -9.91 9.15 -16.92
N THR A 46 -10.90 9.98 -16.62
CA THR A 46 -11.87 10.52 -17.60
C THR A 46 -11.44 11.88 -18.15
N ASP A 47 -10.71 12.67 -17.37
CA ASP A 47 -10.11 13.94 -17.80
C ASP A 47 -8.62 13.75 -18.20
N PRO A 48 -8.30 13.76 -19.50
CA PRO A 48 -6.91 13.59 -19.97
C PRO A 48 -6.00 14.77 -19.63
N SER A 49 -6.57 15.94 -19.28
CA SER A 49 -5.80 17.13 -18.87
C SER A 49 -5.40 17.10 -17.39
N ASN A 50 -6.06 16.25 -16.59
CA ASN A 50 -5.76 16.11 -15.17
C ASN A 50 -4.47 15.32 -14.97
N THR A 51 -3.46 15.98 -14.38
CA THR A 51 -2.15 15.38 -14.09
C THR A 51 -2.00 14.93 -12.64
N LYS A 52 -3.06 15.04 -11.82
CA LYS A 52 -2.99 14.67 -10.40
C LYS A 52 -2.90 13.15 -10.25
N THR A 53 -2.12 12.73 -9.27
CA THR A 53 -1.90 11.32 -8.93
C THR A 53 -2.10 11.07 -7.45
N TRP A 54 -2.33 9.81 -7.09
CA TRP A 54 -2.36 9.34 -5.71
C TRP A 54 -1.66 7.97 -5.59
N LEU A 55 -1.38 7.55 -4.36
CA LEU A 55 -0.70 6.29 -4.06
C LEU A 55 -1.70 5.21 -3.68
N GLN A 56 -1.92 4.27 -4.58
CA GLN A 56 -2.74 3.09 -4.34
C GLN A 56 -1.92 2.01 -3.63
N ARG A 57 -2.32 1.64 -2.41
CA ARG A 57 -1.68 0.55 -1.65
C ARG A 57 -2.06 -0.81 -2.22
N TYR A 58 -1.10 -1.72 -2.30
CA TYR A 58 -1.31 -3.13 -2.64
C TYR A 58 -0.48 -4.03 -1.72
N TYR A 59 -0.85 -5.31 -1.65
CA TYR A 59 -0.09 -6.35 -0.98
C TYR A 59 0.28 -7.42 -2.00
N VAL A 60 1.32 -8.20 -1.70
CA VAL A 60 1.71 -9.34 -2.51
C VAL A 60 2.03 -10.49 -1.56
N ASN A 61 1.45 -11.66 -1.82
CA ASN A 61 1.81 -12.89 -1.12
C ASN A 61 2.53 -13.83 -2.08
N HIS A 62 3.77 -14.14 -1.74
CA HIS A 62 4.68 -14.99 -2.51
C HIS A 62 4.76 -16.43 -1.99
N GLU A 63 3.99 -16.80 -0.95
CA GLU A 63 4.08 -18.09 -0.25
C GLU A 63 4.02 -19.31 -1.17
N TYR A 64 3.20 -19.25 -2.23
CA TYR A 64 3.01 -20.36 -3.17
C TYR A 64 3.70 -20.15 -4.51
N PHE A 65 4.33 -18.99 -4.71
CA PHE A 65 4.86 -18.61 -6.00
C PHE A 65 6.08 -19.45 -6.37
N ASN A 66 6.07 -20.04 -7.55
CA ASN A 66 7.25 -20.63 -8.15
C ASN A 66 7.44 -20.11 -9.58
N LYS A 67 8.46 -19.27 -9.76
CA LYS A 67 8.83 -18.69 -11.05
C LYS A 67 9.20 -19.75 -12.11
N ASP A 68 9.62 -20.94 -11.69
CA ASP A 68 10.08 -22.01 -12.59
C ASP A 68 8.91 -22.88 -13.12
N ASP A 69 7.72 -22.81 -12.48
CA ASP A 69 6.55 -23.60 -12.88
C ASP A 69 5.62 -22.80 -13.81
N ARG A 70 4.97 -21.75 -13.28
CA ARG A 70 4.00 -20.94 -14.03
C ARG A 70 3.97 -19.52 -13.50
N ASN A 71 3.89 -18.56 -14.42
CA ASN A 71 3.74 -17.15 -14.08
C ASN A 71 2.26 -16.75 -14.10
N VAL A 72 1.52 -17.11 -13.06
CA VAL A 72 0.09 -16.75 -12.89
C VAL A 72 -0.08 -15.90 -11.64
N ALA A 73 -0.78 -14.78 -11.79
CA ALA A 73 -1.17 -13.91 -10.69
C ALA A 73 -2.67 -13.99 -10.40
N PHE A 74 -3.02 -14.09 -9.13
CA PHE A 74 -4.38 -13.93 -8.64
C PHE A 74 -4.53 -12.51 -8.10
N LEU A 75 -5.29 -11.69 -8.82
CA LEU A 75 -5.57 -10.32 -8.43
C LEU A 75 -6.87 -10.24 -7.62
N TYR A 76 -6.77 -9.82 -6.37
CA TYR A 76 -7.91 -9.45 -5.55
C TYR A 76 -8.23 -7.96 -5.71
N VAL A 77 -9.43 -7.66 -6.20
CA VAL A 77 -9.91 -6.27 -6.30
C VAL A 77 -10.70 -5.95 -5.04
N GLY A 78 -10.15 -5.06 -4.21
CA GLY A 78 -10.80 -4.57 -3.01
C GLY A 78 -12.08 -3.78 -3.28
N GLY A 79 -12.95 -3.72 -2.27
CA GLY A 79 -14.13 -2.85 -2.24
C GLY A 79 -13.89 -1.58 -1.43
N ASP A 80 -14.83 -1.27 -0.53
CA ASP A 80 -14.96 0.05 0.12
C ASP A 80 -13.95 0.35 1.24
N SER A 81 -13.01 -0.55 1.49
CA SER A 81 -12.06 -0.43 2.61
C SER A 81 -10.63 -0.29 2.12
N ALA A 82 -9.80 0.32 2.96
CA ALA A 82 -8.38 0.41 2.67
C ALA A 82 -7.78 -1.01 2.58
N ALA A 83 -6.96 -1.26 1.56
CA ALA A 83 -6.37 -2.59 1.33
C ALA A 83 -5.72 -3.16 2.59
N SER A 84 -5.96 -4.44 2.87
CA SER A 84 -5.44 -5.15 4.03
C SER A 84 -4.69 -6.40 3.60
N TYR A 85 -3.60 -6.74 4.30
CA TYR A 85 -2.82 -7.94 4.03
C TYR A 85 -3.65 -9.23 4.16
N VAL A 86 -4.72 -9.21 4.96
CA VAL A 86 -5.62 -10.36 5.14
C VAL A 86 -6.21 -10.80 3.79
N TRP A 87 -6.37 -9.87 2.85
CA TRP A 87 -6.90 -10.16 1.52
C TRP A 87 -5.92 -10.92 0.63
N VAL A 88 -4.62 -10.96 0.93
CA VAL A 88 -3.68 -11.83 0.20
C VAL A 88 -3.35 -13.10 0.97
N GLU A 89 -3.94 -13.29 2.16
CA GLU A 89 -3.74 -14.43 3.05
C GLU A 89 -4.95 -15.38 3.09
N ALA A 90 -6.16 -14.87 2.90
CA ALA A 90 -7.39 -15.65 2.98
C ALA A 90 -8.35 -15.35 1.83
N GLY A 91 -9.01 -16.38 1.30
CA GLY A 91 -9.99 -16.28 0.22
C GLY A 91 -10.08 -17.54 -0.63
N SER A 92 -11.00 -17.56 -1.60
CA SER A 92 -11.22 -18.73 -2.48
C SER A 92 -10.06 -18.99 -3.45
N TYR A 93 -9.24 -17.98 -3.75
CA TYR A 93 -8.09 -18.07 -4.65
C TYR A 93 -6.87 -18.74 -4.02
N ILE A 94 -6.81 -18.90 -2.68
CA ILE A 94 -5.66 -19.49 -1.98
C ILE A 94 -5.38 -20.92 -2.47
N GLU A 95 -6.40 -21.78 -2.53
CA GLU A 95 -6.24 -23.16 -2.99
C GLU A 95 -5.88 -23.24 -4.48
N SER A 96 -6.36 -22.29 -5.28
CA SER A 96 -5.97 -22.18 -6.68
C SER A 96 -4.50 -21.78 -6.81
N ALA A 97 -4.06 -20.78 -6.05
CA ALA A 97 -2.68 -20.31 -6.02
C ALA A 97 -1.71 -21.42 -5.58
N LYS A 98 -2.04 -22.19 -4.55
CA LYS A 98 -1.30 -23.39 -4.15
C LYS A 98 -1.18 -24.40 -5.28
N LYS A 99 -2.31 -24.78 -5.89
CA LYS A 99 -2.36 -25.81 -6.94
C LYS A 99 -1.57 -25.43 -8.18
N ILE A 100 -1.59 -24.16 -8.56
CA ILE A 100 -0.95 -23.70 -9.80
C ILE A 100 0.36 -22.97 -9.60
N ARG A 101 0.77 -22.79 -8.33
CA ARG A 101 2.00 -22.12 -7.88
C ARG A 101 2.06 -20.65 -8.29
N GLY A 102 0.92 -19.99 -8.16
CA GLY A 102 0.73 -18.59 -8.51
C GLY A 102 1.09 -17.62 -7.38
N ILE A 103 1.26 -16.37 -7.76
CA ILE A 103 1.41 -15.22 -6.84
C ILE A 103 0.04 -14.61 -6.55
N ILE A 104 -0.16 -14.03 -5.37
CA ILE A 104 -1.42 -13.37 -5.00
C ILE A 104 -1.14 -11.88 -4.80
N ILE A 105 -1.98 -11.01 -5.37
CA ILE A 105 -1.86 -9.54 -5.35
C ILE A 105 -3.20 -8.94 -4.90
#